data_AF-S4NWM6-F1
#
_entry.id   AF-S4NWM6-F1
#
_cell.length_a   1.000
_cell.length_b   1.000
_cell.length_c   1.000
_cell.angle_alpha   90.00
_cell.angle_beta   90.00
_cell.angle_gamma   90.00
#
_symmetry.space_group_name_H-M   'P 1'
#
loop_
_entity.id
_entity.type
_entity.pdbx_description
1 polymer ?
#
loop_
_entity_poly.entity_id
_entity_poly.type
_entity_poly.pdbx_seq_one_letter_code
_entity_poly.pdbx_strand_id
1 'polypeptide(L)' 'VRGPEVLPLTQQQPAPPSYLVTAPFEGELFDAAHKAKYRVLGPTAVLQLADRDEAPPSNARPLYSLAM' A
#
# COMPACT_ATOMS: atom_id res chain seq x y z
N VAL A 1 -22.93 13.71 38.09
CA VAL A 1 -22.97 12.66 37.05
C VAL A 1 -22.17 13.14 35.85
N ARG A 2 -20.99 12.55 35.57
CA ARG A 2 -20.16 12.89 34.41
C ARG A 2 -20.79 12.22 33.17
N GLY A 3 -21.15 13.02 32.17
CA GLY A 3 -21.63 12.51 30.87
C GLY A 3 -20.52 11.80 30.10
N PRO A 4 -20.85 10.91 29.14
CA PRO A 4 -19.84 10.21 28.35
C PRO A 4 -19.11 11.22 27.47
N GLU A 5 -17.80 11.28 27.64
CA GLU A 5 -16.89 12.05 26.79
C GLU A 5 -16.91 11.43 25.38
N VAL A 6 -17.67 12.05 24.47
CA VAL A 6 -17.71 11.65 23.07
C VAL A 6 -16.42 12.15 22.45
N LEU A 7 -15.43 11.26 22.29
CA LEU A 7 -14.22 11.55 21.53
C LEU A 7 -14.63 12.10 20.16
N PRO A 8 -14.01 13.19 19.65
CA PRO A 8 -14.32 13.69 18.33
C PRO A 8 -14.12 12.54 17.33
N LEU A 9 -15.16 12.23 16.57
CA LEU A 9 -15.08 11.34 15.42
C LEU A 9 -13.98 11.91 14.53
N THR A 10 -12.77 11.39 14.63
CA THR A 10 -11.69 11.67 13.70
C THR A 10 -12.30 11.43 12.33
N GLN A 11 -12.50 12.51 11.55
CA GLN A 11 -12.92 12.42 10.16
C GLN A 11 -12.04 11.32 9.57
N GLN A 12 -12.65 10.22 9.11
CA GLN A 12 -11.94 9.12 8.47
C GLN A 12 -11.34 9.69 7.19
N GLN A 13 -10.18 10.34 7.35
CA GLN A 13 -9.32 10.78 6.28
C GLN A 13 -9.09 9.50 5.47
N PRO A 14 -9.38 9.48 4.16
CA PRO A 14 -9.25 8.27 3.36
C PRO A 14 -7.85 7.72 3.61
N ALA A 15 -7.79 6.51 4.17
CA ALA A 15 -6.54 5.92 4.62
C ALA A 15 -5.54 6.02 3.46
N PRO A 16 -4.30 6.47 3.72
CA PRO A 16 -3.30 6.53 2.67
C PRO A 16 -3.22 5.14 2.02
N PRO A 17 -3.15 5.08 0.68
CA PRO A 17 -3.06 3.81 -0.02
C PRO A 17 -1.95 2.95 0.58
N SER A 18 -2.29 1.74 0.98
CA SER A 18 -1.36 0.80 1.61
C SER A 18 -0.76 -0.13 0.54
N TYR A 19 0.55 -0.30 0.56
CA TYR A 19 1.30 -1.10 -0.40
C TYR A 19 2.09 -2.17 0.34
N LEU A 20 2.19 -3.36 -0.25
CA LEU A 20 3.12 -4.39 0.21
C LEU A 20 4.40 -4.29 -0.61
N VAL A 21 5.53 -4.16 0.07
CA VAL A 21 6.85 -4.25 -0.56
C VAL A 21 7.42 -5.63 -0.27
N THR A 22 7.66 -6.43 -1.31
CA THR A 22 8.24 -7.78 -1.14
C THR A 22 9.09 -8.16 -2.35
N ALA A 23 10.10 -8.98 -2.14
CA ALA A 23 10.82 -9.68 -3.21
C ALA A 23 11.36 -10.99 -2.62
N PRO A 24 11.13 -12.15 -3.25
CA PRO A 24 10.37 -12.42 -4.49
C PRO A 24 8.83 -12.26 -4.34
N PHE A 25 8.09 -12.18 -5.46
CA PHE A 25 6.61 -12.15 -5.47
C PHE A 25 6.02 -13.57 -5.45
N GLU A 26 6.37 -14.31 -4.41
CA GLU A 26 5.92 -15.68 -4.22
C GLU A 26 5.66 -15.96 -2.74
N GLY A 27 4.96 -17.05 -2.47
CA GLY A 27 4.62 -17.49 -1.12
C GLY A 27 3.34 -16.86 -0.55
N GLU A 28 2.98 -17.30 0.66
CA GLU A 28 1.67 -16.99 1.25
C GLU A 28 1.45 -15.50 1.51
N LEU A 29 2.53 -14.73 1.78
CA LEU A 29 2.44 -13.29 1.96
C LEU A 29 2.00 -12.57 0.67
N PHE A 30 2.57 -12.97 -0.46
CA PHE A 30 2.20 -12.44 -1.76
C PHE A 30 0.78 -12.84 -2.12
N ASP A 31 0.42 -14.11 -1.95
CA ASP A 31 -0.92 -14.61 -2.25
C ASP A 31 -1.99 -13.95 -1.39
N ALA A 32 -1.75 -13.78 -0.08
CA ALA A 32 -2.66 -13.09 0.82
C ALA A 32 -2.84 -11.63 0.40
N ALA A 33 -1.75 -10.92 0.09
CA ALA A 33 -1.81 -9.53 -0.35
C ALA A 33 -2.52 -9.37 -1.70
N HIS A 34 -2.21 -10.24 -2.66
CA HIS A 34 -2.83 -10.25 -3.98
C HIS A 34 -4.33 -10.56 -3.88
N LYS A 35 -4.72 -11.53 -3.04
CA LYS A 35 -6.12 -11.89 -2.78
C LYS A 35 -6.88 -10.77 -2.09
N ALA A 36 -6.24 -10.05 -1.17
CA ALA A 36 -6.79 -8.87 -0.51
C ALA A 36 -6.69 -7.58 -1.36
N LYS A 37 -6.29 -7.68 -2.64
CA LYS A 37 -6.19 -6.54 -3.58
C LYS A 37 -5.22 -5.44 -3.11
N TYR A 38 -4.24 -5.80 -2.29
CA TYR A 38 -3.13 -4.89 -2.01
C TYR A 38 -2.30 -4.70 -3.26
N ARG A 39 -1.73 -3.50 -3.36
CA ARG A 39 -0.75 -3.15 -4.39
C ARG A 39 0.59 -3.71 -3.97
N VAL A 40 1.14 -4.61 -4.78
CA VAL A 40 2.42 -5.25 -4.49
C VAL A 40 3.52 -4.57 -5.32
N LEU A 41 4.55 -4.09 -4.65
CA LEU A 41 5.70 -3.42 -5.26
C LEU A 41 6.99 -4.16 -4.91
N GLY A 42 7.91 -4.22 -5.87
CA GLY A 42 9.26 -4.70 -5.66
C GLY A 42 10.11 -3.58 -5.03
N PRO A 43 11.18 -3.91 -4.29
CA PRO A 43 12.10 -2.92 -3.73
C PRO A 43 12.62 -1.95 -4.79
N THR A 44 12.94 -2.45 -5.98
CA THR A 44 13.39 -1.62 -7.11
C THR A 44 12.32 -0.63 -7.57
N ALA A 45 11.07 -1.06 -7.70
CA ALA A 45 9.96 -0.17 -8.03
C ALA A 45 9.77 0.93 -6.98
N VAL A 46 9.88 0.59 -5.69
CA VAL A 46 9.77 1.57 -4.59
C VAL A 46 10.87 2.62 -4.67
N LEU A 47 12.12 2.20 -4.89
CA LEU A 47 13.25 3.12 -5.05
C LEU A 47 13.05 4.06 -6.24
N GLN A 48 12.59 3.54 -7.37
CA GLN A 48 12.36 4.34 -8.57
C GLN A 48 11.17 5.30 -8.43
N LEU A 49 10.11 4.92 -7.71
CA LEU A 49 8.99 5.82 -7.40
C LEU A 49 9.44 6.95 -6.48
N ALA A 50 10.25 6.65 -5.47
CA ALA A 50 10.81 7.64 -4.55
C ALA A 50 11.77 8.61 -5.27
N ASP A 51 12.59 8.11 -6.20
CA ASP A 51 13.50 8.92 -7.02
C ASP A 51 12.74 9.89 -7.94
N ARG A 52 11.61 9.43 -8.50
CA ARG A 52 10.82 10.20 -9.48
C ARG A 52 9.72 11.07 -8.85
N ASP A 53 9.56 11.03 -7.53
CA ASP A 53 8.43 11.62 -6.78
C ASP A 53 7.06 11.26 -7.40
N GLU A 54 6.96 10.06 -7.98
CA GLU A 54 5.75 9.61 -8.66
C GLU A 54 4.82 8.86 -7.70
N ALA A 55 3.52 9.14 -7.85
CA ALA A 55 2.50 8.40 -7.12
C ALA A 55 2.60 6.90 -7.47
N PRO A 56 2.54 6.01 -6.48
CA PRO A 56 2.61 4.58 -6.75
C PRO A 56 1.48 4.16 -7.68
N PRO A 57 1.73 3.23 -8.62
CA PRO A 57 0.77 2.87 -9.64
C PRO A 57 -0.54 2.43 -8.99
N SER A 58 -1.66 2.89 -9.56
CA SER A 58 -3.00 2.50 -9.08
C SER A 58 -3.40 1.10 -9.55
N ASN A 59 -2.49 0.38 -10.21
CA ASN A 59 -2.76 -0.96 -10.69
C ASN A 59 -2.64 -1.98 -9.54
N ALA A 60 -3.54 -2.97 -9.53
CA ALA A 60 -3.46 -4.11 -8.61
C ALA A 60 -2.45 -5.17 -9.08
N ARG A 61 -1.67 -4.87 -10.13
CA ARG A 61 -0.69 -5.79 -10.69
C ARG A 61 0.62 -5.65 -9.91
N PRO A 62 1.28 -6.77 -9.56
CA PRO A 62 2.60 -6.71 -8.93
C PRO A 62 3.61 -6.01 -9.83
N LEU A 63 4.35 -5.05 -9.30
CA LEU A 63 5.33 -4.27 -10.06
C LEU A 63 6.75 -4.50 -9.54
N TYR A 64 7.58 -5.23 -10.27
CA TYR A 64 8.99 -5.45 -9.90
C TYR A 64 9.85 -4.19 -10.07
N SER A 65 9.63 -3.43 -11.15
CA SER A 65 10.32 -2.18 -11.50
C SER A 65 9.45 -1.33 -12.43
N LEU A 66 9.76 -0.02 -12.54
CA LEU A 66 9.16 0.90 -13.51
C LEU A 66 9.76 0.79 -14.93
N ALA A 67 10.78 -0.06 -15.13
CA ALA A 67 11.29 -0.36 -16.46
C ALA A 67 10.27 -1.25 -17.21
N MET A 68 9.85 -0.80 -18.39
CA MET A 68 9.02 -1.56 -19.33
C MET A 68 9.82 -2.66 -20.02
#